data_AF-A0A842V664-F1
#
_entry.id   AF-A0A842V664-F1
#
_cell.length_a   1.000
_cell.length_b   1.000
_cell.length_c   1.000
_cell.angle_alpha   90.00
_cell.angle_beta   90.00
_cell.angle_gamma   90.00
#
_symmetry.space_group_name_H-M   'P 1'
#
loop_
_entity.id
_entity.type
_entity.pdbx_description
1 polymer ?
#
loop_
_entity_poly.entity_id
_entity_poly.type
_entity_poly.pdbx_seq_one_letter_code
_entity_poly.pdbx_strand_id
1 'polypeptide(L)'
;METYTPQALQAMREQFRRQHYPEIHAEIEGIPFSYFVLPQSLNPDLEDFAFCMQHEQDRTQHLYGVSDNLPEHLRPFWAVHEVIEYREHETTRGRCRRALKRELTMIPQTLQEEYLPRRRAFFARLIAYASQHGYAQDDINEFRASLEHLEQECKDKL
;
A
#
# COMPACT_ATOMS: atom_id res chain seq x y z
N MET A 1 -5.77 4.81 13.45
CA MET A 1 -5.36 5.45 12.19
C MET A 1 -5.86 6.88 12.20
N GLU A 2 -5.03 7.82 11.73
CA GLU A 2 -5.40 9.23 11.61
C GLU A 2 -6.31 9.42 10.38
N THR A 3 -7.42 10.12 10.57
CA THR A 3 -8.35 10.45 9.49
C THR A 3 -8.28 11.94 9.18
N TYR A 4 -8.54 12.31 7.93
CA TYR A 4 -8.33 13.65 7.42
C TYR A 4 -9.64 14.32 7.00
N THR A 5 -9.73 15.64 7.17
CA THR A 5 -10.84 16.43 6.66
C THR A 5 -10.83 16.45 5.12
N PRO A 6 -11.98 16.69 4.46
CA PRO A 6 -12.01 16.83 3.01
C PRO A 6 -11.10 17.96 2.50
N GLN A 7 -10.98 19.05 3.26
CA GLN A 7 -10.09 20.16 2.94
C GLN A 7 -8.62 19.74 3.02
N ALA A 8 -8.23 18.93 4.01
CA ALA A 8 -6.86 18.43 4.13
C ALA A 8 -6.50 17.49 2.98
N LEU A 9 -7.39 16.56 2.61
CA LEU A 9 -7.19 15.68 1.46
C LEU A 9 -7.05 16.47 0.15
N GLN A 10 -7.94 17.45 -0.07
CA GLN A 10 -7.90 18.28 -1.26
C GLN A 10 -6.63 19.14 -1.30
N ALA A 11 -6.22 19.73 -0.18
CA ALA A 11 -5.00 20.52 -0.08
C ALA A 11 -3.75 19.66 -0.39
N MET A 12 -3.70 18.42 0.12
CA MET A 12 -2.60 17.49 -0.18
C MET A 12 -2.56 17.11 -1.66
N ARG A 13 -3.73 16.81 -2.25
CA ARG A 13 -3.83 16.51 -3.69
C ARG A 13 -3.34 17.68 -4.54
N GLU A 14 -3.72 18.91 -4.20
CA GLU A 14 -3.23 20.11 -4.88
C GLU A 14 -1.74 20.32 -4.67
N GLN A 15 -1.21 20.02 -3.48
CA GLN A 15 0.22 20.07 -3.22
C GLN A 15 0.99 19.10 -4.10
N PHE A 16 0.55 17.84 -4.22
CA PHE A 16 1.19 16.86 -5.10
C PHE A 16 1.18 17.30 -6.56
N ARG A 17 0.06 17.87 -7.03
CA ARG A 17 -0.03 18.43 -8.38
C ARG A 17 0.91 19.61 -8.59
N ARG A 18 1.04 20.51 -7.61
CA ARG A 18 2.03 21.62 -7.63
C ARG A 18 3.47 21.12 -7.64
N GLN A 19 3.73 19.98 -7.02
CA GLN A 19 5.04 19.31 -7.02
C GLN A 19 5.26 18.44 -8.28
N HIS A 20 4.30 18.44 -9.21
CA HIS A 20 4.34 17.67 -10.46
C HIS A 20 4.46 16.15 -10.26
N TYR A 21 3.95 15.63 -9.15
CA TYR A 21 3.86 14.18 -8.94
C TYR A 21 2.81 13.59 -9.90
N PRO A 22 3.17 12.60 -10.72
CA PRO A 22 2.24 11.97 -11.64
C PRO A 22 1.06 11.36 -10.90
N GLU A 23 -0.16 11.69 -11.33
CA GLU A 23 -1.39 11.00 -10.90
C GLU A 23 -1.71 9.94 -11.95
N ILE A 24 -1.69 8.67 -11.55
CA ILE A 24 -1.93 7.53 -12.43
C ILE A 24 -3.32 6.97 -12.15
N HIS A 25 -4.10 6.77 -13.21
CA HIS A 25 -5.36 6.05 -13.15
C HIS A 25 -5.13 4.59 -13.54
N ALA A 26 -5.63 3.68 -12.73
CA ALA A 26 -5.49 2.24 -12.95
C ALA A 26 -6.79 1.51 -12.65
N GLU A 27 -6.90 0.32 -13.22
CA GLU A 27 -7.97 -0.63 -12.95
C GLU A 27 -7.37 -2.03 -12.84
N ILE A 28 -7.70 -2.75 -11.77
CA ILE A 28 -7.30 -4.15 -11.57
C ILE A 28 -8.56 -4.93 -11.22
N GLU A 29 -8.87 -5.97 -12.01
CA GLU A 29 -10.08 -6.79 -11.86
C GLU A 29 -11.38 -5.96 -11.72
N GLY A 30 -11.51 -4.87 -12.48
CA GLY A 30 -12.70 -4.01 -12.44
C GLY A 30 -12.76 -3.05 -11.25
N ILE A 31 -11.71 -2.95 -10.44
CA ILE A 31 -11.59 -1.97 -9.34
C ILE A 31 -10.89 -0.72 -9.88
N PRO A 32 -11.60 0.40 -10.14
CA PRO A 32 -10.97 1.64 -10.55
C PRO A 32 -10.39 2.39 -9.35
N PHE A 33 -9.17 2.90 -9.51
CA PHE A 33 -8.50 3.75 -8.53
C PHE A 33 -7.51 4.71 -9.19
N SER A 34 -7.08 5.72 -8.44
CA SER A 34 -5.95 6.57 -8.81
C SER A 34 -4.95 6.66 -7.67
N TYR A 35 -3.68 6.84 -8.01
CA TYR A 35 -2.61 7.02 -7.04
C TYR A 35 -1.58 8.01 -7.55
N PHE A 36 -0.89 8.68 -6.64
CA PHE A 36 0.25 9.52 -6.96
C PHE A 36 1.55 8.73 -6.94
N VAL A 37 2.43 8.98 -7.91
CA VAL A 37 3.82 8.49 -7.86
C VAL A 37 4.64 9.51 -7.07
N LEU A 38 5.13 9.08 -5.91
CA LEU A 38 5.80 9.94 -4.93
C LEU A 38 7.29 9.67 -4.88
N PRO A 39 8.15 10.69 -4.70
CA PRO A 39 9.58 10.47 -4.59
C PRO A 39 9.93 9.67 -3.32
N GLN A 40 10.78 8.65 -3.46
CA GLN A 40 11.27 7.83 -2.35
C GLN A 40 11.87 8.67 -1.21
N SER A 41 12.39 9.85 -1.52
CA SER A 41 12.95 10.79 -0.54
C SER A 41 11.93 11.32 0.49
N LEU A 42 10.62 11.16 0.25
CA LEU A 42 9.59 11.51 1.25
C LEU A 42 9.56 10.55 2.43
N ASN A 43 10.01 9.30 2.24
CA ASN A 43 10.19 8.34 3.31
C ASN A 43 11.47 7.52 3.08
N PRO A 44 12.64 8.08 3.41
CA PRO A 44 13.92 7.42 3.11
C PRO A 44 14.13 6.11 3.88
N ASP A 45 13.43 5.94 5.01
CA ASP A 45 13.58 4.79 5.90
C ASP A 45 12.67 3.61 5.51
N LEU A 46 11.69 3.84 4.64
CA LEU A 46 10.78 2.81 4.12
C LEU A 46 10.85 2.75 2.59
N GLU A 47 11.80 1.97 2.09
CA GLU A 47 11.93 1.69 0.67
C GLU A 47 10.68 1.00 0.10
N ASP A 48 10.24 1.44 -1.07
CA ASP A 48 9.05 0.97 -1.79
C ASP A 48 7.75 1.25 -1.04
N PHE A 49 7.69 2.37 -0.29
CA PHE A 49 6.49 2.71 0.47
C PHE A 49 5.26 2.91 -0.41
N ALA A 50 4.11 2.55 0.14
CA ALA A 50 2.82 3.05 -0.26
C ALA A 50 2.16 3.72 0.96
N PHE A 51 1.23 4.63 0.72
CA PHE A 51 0.45 5.23 1.78
C PHE A 51 -0.97 5.56 1.32
N CYS A 52 -1.84 5.70 2.31
CA CYS A 52 -3.23 6.09 2.15
C CYS A 52 -3.56 7.21 3.14
N MET A 53 -4.17 8.29 2.67
CA MET A 53 -4.90 9.22 3.52
C MET A 53 -6.39 9.00 3.33
N GLN A 54 -7.08 8.72 4.43
CA GLN A 54 -8.51 8.45 4.43
C GLN A 54 -9.31 9.66 4.94
N HIS A 55 -10.45 9.91 4.32
CA HIS A 55 -11.40 10.91 4.76
C HIS A 55 -12.11 10.48 6.07
N GLU A 56 -12.28 11.40 7.02
CA GLU A 56 -12.89 11.12 8.34
C GLU A 56 -14.36 10.66 8.31
N GLN A 57 -15.18 11.18 7.40
CA GLN A 57 -16.61 10.87 7.27
C GLN A 57 -16.96 10.05 6.02
N ASP A 58 -16.27 10.24 4.90
CA ASP A 58 -16.56 9.57 3.63
C ASP A 58 -15.50 8.52 3.30
N ARG A 59 -15.77 7.28 3.67
CA ARG A 59 -14.87 6.15 3.45
C ARG A 59 -14.67 5.78 1.99
N THR A 60 -15.33 6.44 1.03
CA THR A 60 -15.01 6.25 -0.38
C THR A 60 -13.87 7.16 -0.84
N GLN A 61 -13.60 8.23 -0.09
CA GLN A 61 -12.60 9.23 -0.41
C GLN A 61 -11.26 8.90 0.25
N HIS A 62 -10.29 8.66 -0.63
CA HIS A 62 -8.92 8.37 -0.26
C HIS A 62 -7.96 9.12 -1.19
N LEU A 63 -6.76 9.34 -0.67
CA LEU A 63 -5.61 9.75 -1.45
C LEU A 63 -4.54 8.67 -1.30
N TYR A 64 -4.24 7.98 -2.38
CA TYR A 64 -3.23 6.94 -2.42
C TYR A 64 -1.94 7.49 -3.04
N GLY A 65 -0.80 6.97 -2.60
CA GLY A 65 0.44 7.13 -3.35
C GLY A 65 1.43 6.01 -3.13
N VAL A 66 2.34 5.89 -4.08
CA VAL A 66 3.31 4.81 -4.19
C VAL A 66 4.66 5.41 -4.54
N SER A 67 5.72 4.89 -3.94
CA SER A 67 7.10 5.32 -4.20
C SER A 67 7.50 5.17 -5.67
N ASP A 68 8.26 6.13 -6.19
CA ASP A 68 8.86 6.11 -7.52
C ASP A 68 10.00 5.08 -7.66
N ASN A 69 10.56 4.61 -6.54
CA ASN A 69 11.55 3.52 -6.49
C ASN A 69 10.95 2.18 -6.94
N LEU A 70 9.63 2.02 -6.85
CA LEU A 70 8.95 0.83 -7.36
C LEU A 70 8.95 0.84 -8.90
N PRO A 71 9.26 -0.30 -9.55
CA PRO A 71 9.10 -0.45 -10.99
C PRO A 71 7.67 -0.12 -11.42
N GLU A 72 7.53 0.63 -12.52
CA GLU A 72 6.24 1.17 -12.97
C GLU A 72 5.16 0.10 -13.13
N HIS A 73 5.51 -1.07 -13.68
CA HIS A 73 4.58 -2.18 -13.88
C HIS A 73 4.14 -2.87 -12.58
N LEU A 74 4.81 -2.62 -11.45
CA LEU A 74 4.43 -3.16 -10.13
C LEU A 74 3.61 -2.17 -9.29
N ARG A 75 3.71 -0.86 -9.57
CA ARG A 75 3.04 0.19 -8.77
C ARG A 75 1.52 0.00 -8.64
N PRO A 76 0.77 -0.37 -9.70
CA PRO A 76 -0.67 -0.60 -9.58
C PRO A 76 -1.02 -1.67 -8.54
N PHE A 77 -0.20 -2.72 -8.40
CA PHE A 77 -0.42 -3.78 -7.41
C PHE A 77 -0.15 -3.27 -5.98
N TRP A 78 0.90 -2.47 -5.77
CA TRP A 78 1.13 -1.81 -4.48
C TRP A 78 -0.02 -0.89 -4.10
N ALA A 79 -0.53 -0.10 -5.04
CA ALA A 79 -1.65 0.80 -4.81
C ALA A 79 -2.95 0.04 -4.52
N VAL A 80 -3.25 -1.04 -5.25
CA VAL A 80 -4.51 -1.79 -5.04
C VAL A 80 -4.56 -2.45 -3.67
N HIS A 81 -3.41 -2.78 -3.05
CA HIS A 81 -3.37 -3.23 -1.67
C HIS A 81 -4.06 -2.24 -0.73
N GLU A 82 -3.67 -0.96 -0.79
CA GLU A 82 -4.24 0.10 0.03
C GLU A 82 -5.73 0.28 -0.28
N VAL A 83 -6.11 0.18 -1.55
CA VAL A 83 -7.52 0.25 -1.98
C VAL A 83 -8.32 -0.87 -1.33
N ILE A 84 -7.86 -2.13 -1.39
CA ILE A 84 -8.56 -3.28 -0.82
C ILE A 84 -8.59 -3.19 0.71
N GLU A 85 -7.47 -2.87 1.35
CA GLU A 85 -7.39 -2.75 2.81
C GLU A 85 -8.41 -1.76 3.34
N TYR A 86 -8.47 -0.56 2.76
CA TYR A 86 -9.27 0.54 3.28
C TYR A 86 -10.70 0.58 2.75
N ARG A 87 -10.98 0.11 1.52
CA ARG A 87 -12.35 0.06 1.01
C ARG A 87 -13.11 -1.19 1.44
N GLU A 88 -12.45 -2.35 1.54
CA GLU A 88 -13.15 -3.63 1.76
C GLU A 88 -13.03 -4.15 3.19
N HIS A 89 -11.98 -3.79 3.93
CA HIS A 89 -11.62 -4.48 5.18
C HIS A 89 -11.36 -3.57 6.39
N GLU A 90 -11.64 -2.27 6.30
CA GLU A 90 -11.29 -1.25 7.31
C GLU A 90 -11.62 -1.63 8.77
N THR A 91 -12.77 -2.28 9.02
CA THR A 91 -13.22 -2.65 10.38
C THR A 91 -12.90 -4.09 10.77
N THR A 92 -12.23 -4.85 9.90
CA THR A 92 -12.00 -6.28 10.06
C THR A 92 -10.59 -6.54 10.59
N ARG A 93 -10.48 -7.35 11.64
CA ARG A 93 -9.17 -7.82 12.11
C ARG A 93 -8.43 -8.61 11.02
N GLY A 94 -7.15 -8.32 10.85
CA GLY A 94 -6.31 -8.94 9.81
C GLY A 94 -6.57 -8.37 8.42
N ARG A 95 -6.95 -7.08 8.34
CA ARG A 95 -7.25 -6.39 7.09
C ARG A 95 -6.05 -6.40 6.13
N CYS A 96 -4.85 -6.15 6.65
CA CYS A 96 -3.64 -6.08 5.83
C CYS A 96 -3.34 -7.46 5.19
N ARG A 97 -3.46 -8.55 5.97
CA ARG A 97 -3.26 -9.90 5.44
C ARG A 97 -4.33 -10.31 4.44
N ARG A 98 -5.59 -9.89 4.64
CA ARG A 98 -6.68 -10.15 3.69
C ARG A 98 -6.48 -9.40 2.39
N ALA A 99 -6.10 -8.12 2.47
CA ALA A 99 -5.75 -7.30 1.32
C ALA A 99 -4.59 -7.92 0.55
N LEU A 100 -3.52 -8.34 1.25
CA LEU A 100 -2.39 -9.05 0.64
C LEU A 100 -2.84 -10.32 -0.09
N LYS A 101 -3.66 -11.16 0.53
CA LYS A 101 -4.16 -12.38 -0.12
C LYS A 101 -4.89 -12.08 -1.43
N ARG A 102 -5.73 -11.05 -1.42
CA ARG A 102 -6.49 -10.63 -2.60
C ARG A 102 -5.59 -10.02 -3.67
N GLU A 103 -4.68 -9.15 -3.26
CA GLU A 103 -3.64 -8.57 -4.11
C GLU A 103 -2.83 -9.68 -4.82
N LEU A 104 -2.39 -10.72 -4.11
CA LEU A 104 -1.64 -11.83 -4.69
C LEU A 104 -2.42 -12.59 -5.77
N THR A 105 -3.76 -12.66 -5.69
CA THR A 105 -4.57 -13.27 -6.76
C THR A 105 -4.63 -12.44 -8.03
N MET A 106 -4.40 -11.12 -7.91
CA MET A 106 -4.48 -10.17 -9.02
C MET A 106 -3.18 -10.05 -9.80
N ILE A 107 -2.06 -10.51 -9.23
CA ILE A 107 -0.74 -10.35 -9.85
C ILE A 107 -0.53 -11.43 -10.91
N PRO A 108 -0.29 -11.05 -12.18
CA PRO A 108 0.03 -11.98 -13.24
C PRO A 108 1.19 -12.87 -12.86
N GLN A 109 1.10 -14.16 -13.19
CA GLN A 109 2.15 -15.14 -12.86
C GLN A 109 3.54 -14.70 -13.36
N THR A 110 3.61 -14.04 -14.51
CA THR A 110 4.84 -13.50 -15.11
C THR A 110 5.50 -12.40 -14.28
N LEU A 111 4.77 -11.76 -13.36
CA LEU A 111 5.29 -10.72 -12.48
C LEU A 111 5.59 -11.22 -11.07
N GLN A 112 5.16 -12.42 -10.70
CA GLN A 112 5.27 -12.91 -9.32
C GLN A 112 6.72 -13.12 -8.88
N GLU A 113 7.61 -13.53 -9.78
CA GLU A 113 9.04 -13.75 -9.47
C GLU A 113 9.73 -12.46 -9.02
N GLU A 114 9.37 -11.32 -9.62
CA GLU A 114 9.88 -10.01 -9.22
C GLU A 114 9.13 -9.43 -8.02
N TYR A 115 7.80 -9.56 -8.02
CA TYR A 115 6.93 -8.94 -7.05
C TYR A 115 7.12 -9.52 -5.63
N LEU A 116 7.12 -10.85 -5.48
CA LEU A 116 7.09 -11.50 -4.17
C LEU A 116 8.32 -11.17 -3.30
N PRO A 117 9.57 -11.21 -3.82
CA PRO A 117 10.74 -10.82 -3.03
C PRO A 117 10.68 -9.36 -2.56
N ARG A 118 10.23 -8.44 -3.43
CA ARG A 118 10.09 -7.02 -3.10
C ARG A 118 9.03 -6.80 -2.01
N ARG A 119 7.86 -7.44 -2.14
CA ARG A 119 6.78 -7.30 -1.17
C ARG A 119 7.18 -7.87 0.19
N ARG A 120 7.90 -8.99 0.21
CA ARG A 120 8.48 -9.57 1.42
C ARG A 120 9.47 -8.60 2.08
N ALA A 121 10.39 -8.03 1.31
CA ALA A 121 11.36 -7.06 1.80
C ALA A 121 10.68 -5.80 2.36
N PHE A 122 9.65 -5.31 1.67
CA PHE A 122 8.82 -4.20 2.13
C PHE A 122 8.19 -4.49 3.49
N PHE A 123 7.50 -5.62 3.69
CA PHE A 123 6.90 -5.94 4.98
C PHE A 123 7.94 -6.09 6.11
N ALA A 124 9.09 -6.71 5.83
CA ALA A 124 10.18 -6.79 6.80
C ALA A 124 10.66 -5.40 7.25
N ARG A 125 10.84 -4.47 6.30
CA ARG A 125 11.21 -3.08 6.58
C ARG A 125 10.08 -2.32 7.28
N LEU A 126 8.83 -2.51 6.85
CA LEU A 126 7.67 -1.88 7.46
C LEU A 126 7.53 -2.25 8.93
N ILE A 127 7.78 -3.52 9.30
CA ILE A 127 7.77 -3.96 10.71
C ILE A 127 8.84 -3.23 11.51
N ALA A 128 10.07 -3.13 10.98
CA ALA A 128 11.15 -2.41 11.64
C ALA A 128 10.83 -0.91 11.79
N TYR A 129 10.39 -0.27 10.70
CA TYR A 129 9.96 1.13 10.66
C TYR A 129 8.84 1.39 11.68
N ALA A 130 7.76 0.61 11.64
CA ALA A 130 6.59 0.76 12.51
C ALA A 130 6.95 0.60 13.99
N SER A 131 7.86 -0.32 14.31
CA SER A 131 8.36 -0.53 15.68
C SER A 131 9.14 0.67 16.22
N GLN A 132 9.82 1.42 15.34
CA GLN A 132 10.59 2.61 15.71
C GLN A 132 9.74 3.89 15.75
N HIS A 133 8.62 3.91 15.01
CA HIS A 133 7.77 5.11 14.84
C HIS A 133 6.47 5.05 15.66
N GLY A 134 6.38 4.17 16.65
CA GLY A 134 5.28 4.18 17.63
C GLY A 134 3.93 3.69 17.09
N TYR A 135 3.94 2.84 16.06
CA TYR A 135 2.70 2.21 15.56
C TYR A 135 2.08 1.32 16.63
N ALA A 136 0.76 1.11 16.56
CA ALA A 136 0.08 0.22 17.48
C ALA A 136 0.59 -1.22 17.32
N GLN A 137 0.72 -1.94 18.43
CA GLN A 137 1.22 -3.31 18.42
C GLN A 137 0.37 -4.25 17.56
N ASP A 138 -0.94 -4.00 17.50
CA ASP A 138 -1.86 -4.75 16.66
C ASP A 138 -1.56 -4.56 15.16
N ASP A 139 -1.28 -3.34 14.71
CA ASP A 139 -0.89 -3.08 13.30
C ASP A 139 0.43 -3.79 12.96
N ILE A 140 1.42 -3.72 13.87
CA ILE A 140 2.69 -4.45 13.70
C ILE A 140 2.47 -5.96 13.60
N ASN A 141 1.54 -6.51 14.39
CA ASN A 141 1.19 -7.93 14.33
C ASN A 141 0.50 -8.30 13.01
N GLU A 142 -0.33 -7.41 12.45
CA GLU A 142 -0.89 -7.61 11.11
C GLU A 142 0.20 -7.63 10.03
N PHE A 143 1.17 -6.71 10.10
CA PHE A 143 2.31 -6.70 9.16
C PHE A 143 3.14 -7.98 9.25
N ARG A 144 3.39 -8.50 10.46
CA ARG A 144 4.05 -9.81 10.66
C ARG A 144 3.27 -10.95 10.05
N ALA A 145 1.95 -10.98 10.25
CA ALA A 145 1.10 -12.03 9.67
C ALA A 145 1.06 -11.97 8.13
N SER A 146 1.18 -10.79 7.54
CA SER A 146 1.35 -10.60 6.09
C SER A 146 2.72 -11.10 5.62
N LEU A 147 3.80 -10.80 6.35
CA LEU A 147 5.14 -11.30 6.05
C LEU A 147 5.22 -12.84 6.09
N GLU A 148 4.71 -13.45 7.16
CA GLU A 148 4.66 -14.92 7.31
C GLU A 148 3.90 -15.59 6.16
N HIS A 149 2.82 -14.95 5.70
CA HIS A 149 2.08 -15.45 4.55
C HIS A 149 2.90 -15.40 3.26
N LEU A 150 3.61 -14.30 2.99
CA LEU A 150 4.51 -14.20 1.83
C LEU A 150 5.64 -15.23 1.88
N GLU A 151 6.19 -15.49 3.07
CA GLU A 151 7.23 -16.50 3.24
C GLU A 151 6.73 -17.91 2.91
N GLN A 152 5.47 -18.23 3.22
CA GLN A 152 4.85 -19.49 2.84
C GLN A 152 4.65 -19.57 1.31
N GLU A 153 4.10 -18.52 0.70
CA GLU A 153 3.89 -18.45 -0.76
C GLU A 153 5.19 -18.58 -1.55
N CYS A 154 6.32 -18.11 -1.01
CA CYS A 154 7.63 -18.27 -1.62
C CYS A 154 8.18 -19.69 -1.50
N LYS A 155 7.86 -20.42 -0.42
CA LYS A 155 8.30 -21.81 -0.21
C LYS A 155 7.57 -22.78 -1.13
N ASP A 156 6.27 -22.56 -1.35
CA ASP A 156 5.43 -23.45 -2.15
C ASP A 156 5.72 -23.36 -3.67
N LYS A 157 6.59 -22.43 -4.08
CA LYS A 157 6.99 -22.18 -5.49
C LYS A 157 8.43 -22.58 -5.80
N LEU A 158 9.18 -23.09 -4.81
CA LEU A 158 10.52 -23.67 -4.93
C LEU A 158 10.44 -25.20 -4.98
#